data_AF-A0A392MYK6-F1
#
_entry.id   AF-A0A392MYK6-F1
#
_cell.length_a   1.000
_cell.length_b   1.000
_cell.length_c   1.000
_cell.angle_alpha   90.00
_cell.angle_beta   90.00
_cell.angle_gamma   90.00
#
_symmetry.space_group_name_H-M   'P 1'
#
loop_
_entity.id
_entity.type
_entity.pdbx_description
1 polymer ?
#
loop_
_entity_poly.entity_id
_entity_poly.type
_entity_poly.pdbx_seq_one_letter_code
_entity_poly.pdbx_strand_id
1 'polypeptide(L)' 'MDVLVMENLLYRRTVTRLYDLKGSSRSRYNADSTGKNKVLLDQNLIEAMPTSPIFVGNKAKRLLERAVWNDTGFLA' A
#
# COMPACT_ATOMS: atom_id res chain seq x y z
N MET A 1 -14.29 -18.52 20.71
CA MET A 1 -13.12 -18.00 19.97
C MET A 1 -13.67 -17.54 18.64
N ASP A 2 -13.58 -16.25 18.37
CA ASP A 2 -14.18 -15.66 17.18
C ASP A 2 -13.10 -15.47 16.14
N VAL A 3 -13.35 -15.94 14.92
CA VAL A 3 -12.40 -15.87 13.80
C VAL A 3 -13.09 -15.34 12.56
N LEU A 4 -12.33 -14.59 11.74
CA LEU A 4 -12.73 -14.17 10.40
C LEU A 4 -11.76 -14.79 9.39
N VAL A 5 -12.30 -15.49 8.40
CA VAL A 5 -11.51 -16.04 7.28
C VAL A 5 -11.69 -15.13 6.08
N MET A 6 -10.59 -14.72 5.46
CA MET A 6 -10.57 -13.78 4.33
C MET A 6 -9.39 -14.09 3.40
N GLU A 7 -9.43 -13.53 2.20
CA GLU A 7 -8.42 -13.77 1.17
C GLU A 7 -7.04 -13.25 1.56
N ASN A 8 -5.98 -13.94 1.12
CA ASN A 8 -4.60 -13.50 1.24
C ASN A 8 -4.16 -12.76 -0.03
N LEU A 9 -4.02 -11.44 0.07
CA LEU A 9 -3.69 -10.55 -1.06
C LEU A 9 -2.34 -10.86 -1.74
N LEU A 10 -1.39 -11.51 -1.04
CA LEU A 10 0.00 -11.67 -1.50
C LEU A 10 0.41 -13.15 -1.67
N TYR A 11 -0.54 -14.09 -1.64
CA TYR A 11 -0.24 -15.52 -1.68
C TYR A 11 0.59 -15.91 -2.92
N ARG A 12 1.72 -16.61 -2.70
CA ARG A 12 2.67 -17.05 -3.74
C ARG A 12 3.16 -15.92 -4.67
N ARG A 13 3.21 -14.67 -4.20
CA ARG A 13 3.81 -13.55 -4.93
C ARG A 13 5.18 -13.20 -4.34
N THR A 14 6.17 -12.94 -5.20
CA THR A 14 7.44 -12.35 -4.78
C THR A 14 7.30 -10.84 -4.75
N VAL A 15 7.25 -10.26 -3.55
CA VAL A 15 7.06 -8.82 -3.34
C VAL A 15 8.38 -8.19 -2.95
N THR A 16 8.86 -7.21 -3.72
CA THR A 16 10.14 -6.53 -3.47
C THR A 16 10.01 -5.33 -2.54
N ARG A 17 8.82 -4.71 -2.48
CA ARG A 17 8.48 -3.60 -1.60
C ARG A 17 7.04 -3.74 -1.14
N LEU A 18 6.81 -3.70 0.16
CA LEU A 18 5.47 -3.78 0.76
C LEU A 18 5.18 -2.48 1.52
N TYR A 19 4.01 -1.90 1.29
CA TYR A 19 3.57 -0.66 1.94
C TYR A 19 2.24 -0.87 2.66
N ASP A 20 2.11 -0.32 3.86
CA ASP A 20 0.84 0.00 4.52
C ASP A 20 0.64 1.50 4.37
N LEU A 21 -0.45 1.93 3.73
CA LEU A 21 -0.70 3.34 3.41
C LEU A 21 -2.04 3.77 4.01
N LYS A 22 -2.05 4.93 4.66
CA LYS A 22 -3.24 5.49 5.33
C LYS A 22 -3.56 6.92 4.92
N GLY A 23 -2.68 7.60 4.19
CA GLY A 23 -2.84 8.99 3.76
C GLY A 23 -2.61 10.02 4.87
N SER A 24 -2.33 9.61 6.10
CA SER A 24 -1.97 10.49 7.21
C SER A 24 -0.46 10.70 7.29
N SER A 25 -0.01 11.77 7.95
CA SER A 25 1.42 12.10 8.04
C SER A 25 2.07 11.71 9.37
N ARG A 26 1.31 11.72 10.47
CA ARG A 26 1.85 11.48 11.82
C ARG A 26 2.11 9.99 12.06
N SER A 27 3.30 9.66 12.53
CA SER A 27 3.69 8.27 12.86
C SER A 27 3.60 7.31 11.66
N ARG A 28 3.88 7.82 10.46
CA ARG A 28 3.85 7.05 9.20
C ARG A 28 5.23 6.90 8.56
N TYR A 29 6.28 6.75 9.39
CA TYR A 29 7.63 6.43 8.95
C TYR A 29 8.14 5.16 9.64
N ASN A 30 8.65 4.21 8.87
CA ASN A 30 9.35 3.05 9.39
C ASN A 30 10.86 3.24 9.20
N ALA A 31 11.61 3.26 10.32
CA ALA A 31 13.06 3.46 10.35
C ALA A 31 13.86 2.16 10.20
N ASP A 32 13.23 0.98 10.31
CA ASP A 32 13.95 -0.28 10.18
C ASP A 32 14.38 -0.51 8.72
N SER A 33 15.69 -0.45 8.50
CA SER A 33 16.31 -0.62 7.20
C SER A 33 16.75 -2.06 6.91
N THR A 34 16.74 -2.96 7.92
CA THR A 34 17.54 -4.19 7.93
C THR A 34 16.75 -5.49 7.71
N GLY A 35 15.42 -5.47 7.85
CA GLY A 35 14.58 -6.66 7.80
C GLY A 35 14.19 -7.15 6.39
N LYS A 36 14.23 -8.48 6.18
CA LYS A 36 13.86 -9.19 4.93
C LYS A 36 12.37 -9.07 4.53
N ASN A 37 11.49 -8.57 5.41
CA ASN A 37 10.03 -8.47 5.21
C ASN A 37 9.46 -7.18 5.82
N LYS A 38 10.16 -6.05 5.70
CA LYS A 38 9.67 -4.78 6.28
C LYS A 38 8.44 -4.25 5.54
N VAL A 39 7.47 -3.78 6.31
CA VAL A 39 6.34 -3.00 5.79
C VAL A 39 6.69 -1.53 5.89
N LEU A 40 6.79 -0.86 4.75
CA LEU A 40 7.05 0.56 4.63
C LEU A 40 5.74 1.35 4.79
N LEU A 41 5.84 2.62 5.18
CA LEU A 41 4.69 3.47 5.45
C LEU A 41 4.65 4.68 4.49
N ASP A 42 3.67 5.55 4.68
CA ASP A 42 3.39 6.70 3.81
C ASP A 42 4.61 7.61 3.59
N GLN A 43 5.34 7.94 4.67
CA GLN A 43 6.52 8.80 4.57
C GLN A 43 7.67 8.11 3.82
N ASN A 44 7.85 6.79 4.02
CA ASN A 44 8.83 6.03 3.25
C ASN A 44 8.49 6.01 1.75
N LEU A 45 7.20 5.94 1.41
CA LEU A 45 6.75 5.99 0.01
C LEU A 45 7.08 7.34 -0.62
N ILE A 46 6.78 8.45 0.07
CA ILE A 46 7.05 9.81 -0.41
C ILE A 46 8.55 9.99 -0.68
N GLU A 47 9.42 9.52 0.22
CA GLU A 47 10.88 9.59 0.06
C GLU A 47 11.41 8.72 -1.09
N ALA A 48 10.75 7.60 -1.37
CA ALA A 48 11.14 6.69 -2.44
C ALA A 48 10.71 7.17 -3.85
N MET A 49 9.68 8.01 -3.96
CA MET A 49 9.11 8.41 -5.26
C MET A 49 10.11 9.08 -6.23
N PRO A 50 11.02 9.97 -5.79
CA PRO A 50 11.98 10.61 -6.69
C PRO A 50 12.95 9.63 -7.36
N THR A 51 13.28 8.52 -6.70
CA THR A 51 14.29 7.55 -7.17
C THR A 51 13.69 6.24 -7.65
N SER A 52 12.48 5.90 -7.21
CA SER A 52 11.81 4.64 -7.52
C SER A 52 10.29 4.80 -7.64
N PRO A 53 9.82 5.57 -8.65
CA PRO A 53 8.41 5.87 -8.85
C PRO A 53 7.58 4.61 -9.18
N ILE A 54 6.28 4.70 -8.92
CA ILE A 54 5.30 3.68 -9.34
C ILE A 54 4.64 4.16 -10.63
N PHE A 55 4.90 3.44 -11.72
CA PHE A 55 4.26 3.71 -13.01
C PHE A 55 2.99 2.87 -13.17
N VAL A 56 1.91 3.52 -13.58
CA VAL A 56 0.62 2.88 -13.88
C VAL A 56 0.12 3.44 -15.21
N GLY A 57 -0.33 2.57 -16.11
CA GLY A 57 -0.92 3.00 -17.39
C GLY A 57 -2.22 3.77 -17.18
N ASN A 58 -2.53 4.71 -18.08
CA ASN A 58 -3.67 5.62 -17.95
C ASN A 58 -5.02 4.91 -17.70
N LYS A 59 -5.30 3.81 -18.41
CA LYS A 59 -6.53 3.04 -18.22
C LYS A 59 -6.59 2.40 -16.83
N ALA A 60 -5.50 1.78 -16.38
CA ALA A 60 -5.43 1.13 -15.07
C ALA A 60 -5.54 2.16 -13.94
N LYS A 61 -4.89 3.33 -14.08
CA LYS A 61 -5.00 4.43 -13.11
C LYS A 61 -6.45 4.87 -12.91
N ARG A 62 -7.20 5.14 -14.00
CA ARG A 62 -8.62 5.52 -13.91
C ARG A 62 -9.49 4.46 -13.25
N LEU A 63 -9.24 3.18 -13.56
CA LEU A 63 -9.98 2.07 -12.95
C LEU A 63 -9.70 1.97 -11.45
N LEU A 64 -8.44 2.11 -11.05
CA LEU A 64 -8.04 2.11 -9.65
C LEU A 64 -8.66 3.28 -8.89
N GLU A 65 -8.57 4.51 -9.42
CA GLU A 65 -9.15 5.70 -8.79
C GLU A 65 -10.67 5.56 -8.61
N ARG A 66 -11.38 5.03 -9.61
CA ARG A 66 -12.82 4.78 -9.51
C ARG A 66 -13.15 3.70 -8.47
N ALA A 67 -12.40 2.62 -8.42
CA ALA A 67 -12.60 1.56 -7.44
C ALA A 67 -12.38 2.09 -6.01
N VAL A 68 -11.28 2.81 -5.78
CA VAL A 68 -10.97 3.43 -4.48
C VAL A 68 -12.07 4.42 -4.09
N TRP A 69 -12.51 5.30 -5.00
CA TRP A 69 -13.59 6.24 -4.73
C TRP A 69 -14.87 5.52 -4.25
N ASN A 70 -15.30 4.49 -4.97
CA ASN A 70 -16.49 3.72 -4.62
C ASN A 70 -16.35 3.02 -3.26
N ASP A 71 -15.21 2.38 -3.02
CA ASP A 71 -14.97 1.64 -1.77
C ASP A 71 -14.90 2.59 -0.57
N THR A 72 -14.23 3.74 -0.72
CA THR A 72 -14.21 4.78 0.33
C THR A 72 -15.59 5.41 0.54
N GLY A 73 -16.41 5.50 -0.49
CA GLY A 73 -17.79 5.99 -0.38
C GLY A 73 -18.71 5.00 0.32
N PHE A 74 -18.41 3.70 0.30
CA PHE A 74 -19.12 2.68 1.07
C PHE A 74 -18.69 2.65 2.55
N LEU A 75 -17.42 2.94 2.85
CA LEU A 75 -16.87 2.89 4.20
C LEU A 75 -17.14 4.16 5.04
N ALA A 76 -17.43 5.29 4.40
CA ALA A 76 -17.73 6.58 5.04
C ALA A 76 -19.18 6.67 5.54
#